data_AF-A0AAU7EIK0-F1
#
_entry.id   AF-A0AAU7EIK0-F1
#
_cell.length_a   1.000
_cell.length_b   1.000
_cell.length_c   1.000
_cell.angle_alpha   90.00
_cell.angle_beta   90.00
_cell.angle_gamma   90.00
#
_symmetry.space_group_name_H-M   'P 1'
#
loop_
_entity.id
_entity.type
_entity.pdbx_description
1 polymer ?
#
loop_
_entity_poly.entity_id
_entity_poly.type
_entity_poly.pdbx_seq_one_letter_code
_entity_poly.pdbx_strand_id
1 'polypeptide(L)'
;MIIKKVLFLISILTTIAFTTRDSIIKSTSVIITPQSSLKVKGTTNVSDFSCVFNINKFKNPIQVFYHVENGKIVFNKTALVLENDCFDCGGRAINNDFQKILKSDKYPQITLFLKEINQTENMRDVQASINIEIAGVTQDYKIPVKVKKSNDLFISGDLVIRLSDYNLETPKKLFGLISINDIIKIDFQLLIREK
;
A
#
# COMPACT_ATOMS: atom_id res chain seq x y z
N MET A 1 50.54 -28.93 30.58
CA MET A 1 50.42 -28.78 29.11
C MET A 1 48.98 -28.90 28.57
N ILE A 2 48.04 -29.50 29.33
CA ILE A 2 46.63 -29.68 28.93
C ILE A 2 45.78 -28.41 29.13
N ILE A 3 46.02 -27.63 30.20
CA ILE A 3 45.25 -26.41 30.52
C ILE A 3 45.40 -25.29 29.46
N LYS A 4 46.60 -25.14 28.85
CA LYS A 4 46.82 -24.18 27.75
C LYS A 4 46.08 -24.54 26.46
N LYS A 5 45.81 -25.83 26.21
CA LYS A 5 45.04 -26.30 25.04
C LYS A 5 43.53 -26.10 25.23
N VAL A 6 43.03 -26.19 26.46
CA VAL A 6 41.61 -25.96 26.79
C VAL A 6 41.24 -24.47 26.72
N LEU A 7 42.12 -23.56 27.16
CA LEU A 7 41.91 -22.11 27.01
C LEU A 7 41.86 -21.66 25.53
N PHE A 8 42.63 -22.30 24.66
CA PHE A 8 42.64 -21.99 23.23
C PHE A 8 41.35 -22.43 22.52
N LEU A 9 40.75 -23.55 22.96
CA LEU A 9 39.48 -24.07 22.44
C LEU A 9 38.27 -23.21 22.87
N ILE A 10 38.29 -22.63 24.08
CA ILE A 10 37.23 -21.72 24.56
C ILE A 10 37.30 -20.35 23.84
N SER A 11 38.51 -19.90 23.47
CA SER A 11 38.70 -18.68 22.68
C SER A 11 38.21 -18.81 21.23
N ILE A 12 38.18 -20.02 20.67
CA ILE A 12 37.65 -20.28 19.31
C ILE A 12 36.12 -20.47 19.34
N LEU A 13 35.56 -20.96 20.45
CA LEU A 13 34.12 -21.13 20.61
C LEU A 13 33.36 -19.81 20.84
N THR A 14 34.05 -18.78 21.36
CA THR A 14 33.47 -17.45 21.63
C THR A 14 33.41 -16.54 20.40
N THR A 15 34.20 -16.80 19.35
CA THR A 15 34.15 -16.02 18.09
C THR A 15 33.04 -16.47 17.12
N ILE A 16 32.36 -17.58 17.40
CA ILE A 16 31.25 -18.08 16.56
C ILE A 16 29.88 -17.59 17.08
N ALA A 17 29.83 -17.02 18.29
CA ALA A 17 28.57 -16.74 18.99
C ALA A 17 27.82 -15.46 18.58
N PHE A 18 28.39 -14.59 17.72
CA PHE A 18 27.72 -13.35 17.31
C PHE A 18 28.01 -12.99 15.85
N THR A 19 27.58 -13.82 14.90
CA THR A 19 27.19 -13.30 13.58
C THR A 19 25.68 -13.06 13.61
N THR A 20 25.23 -11.97 14.23
CA THR A 20 23.89 -11.47 13.92
C THR A 20 23.91 -11.15 12.44
N ARG A 21 23.10 -11.86 11.65
CA ARG A 21 22.85 -11.49 10.26
C ARG A 21 21.98 -10.24 10.30
N ASP A 22 22.60 -9.09 10.56
CA ASP A 22 21.89 -7.82 10.44
C ASP A 22 21.51 -7.67 8.97
N SER A 23 20.21 -7.73 8.71
CA SER A 23 19.65 -7.58 7.36
C SER A 23 20.01 -6.18 6.85
N ILE A 24 20.91 -6.09 5.87
CA ILE A 24 21.36 -4.82 5.29
C ILE A 24 20.15 -4.09 4.69
N ILE A 25 19.84 -2.91 5.23
CA ILE A 25 18.80 -2.02 4.71
C ILE A 25 19.31 -1.42 3.39
N LYS A 26 18.54 -1.63 2.32
CA LYS A 26 18.73 -1.02 1.00
C LYS A 26 17.80 0.19 0.85
N SER A 27 18.19 1.15 0.04
CA SER A 27 17.37 2.30 -0.32
C SER A 27 17.36 2.53 -1.83
N THR A 28 16.22 2.94 -2.36
CA THR A 28 16.07 3.42 -3.74
C THR A 28 14.96 4.47 -3.78
N SER A 29 14.78 5.13 -4.93
CA SER A 29 13.68 6.05 -5.17
C SER A 29 12.96 5.66 -6.44
N VAL A 30 11.64 5.74 -6.43
CA VAL A 30 10.81 5.36 -7.57
C VAL A 30 9.87 6.48 -7.97
N ILE A 31 9.49 6.50 -9.24
CA ILE A 31 8.43 7.38 -9.74
C ILE A 31 7.26 6.55 -10.23
N ILE A 32 6.04 6.99 -9.91
CA ILE A 32 4.83 6.50 -10.56
C ILE A 32 4.60 7.33 -11.81
N THR A 33 4.56 6.68 -12.97
CA THR A 33 4.47 7.35 -14.27
C THR A 33 3.03 7.71 -14.64
N PRO A 34 2.80 8.72 -15.51
CA PRO A 34 1.46 9.13 -15.96
C PRO A 34 0.64 8.04 -16.65
N GLN A 35 1.27 6.97 -17.14
CA GLN A 35 0.58 5.81 -17.72
C GLN A 35 -0.12 4.93 -16.68
N SER A 36 0.05 5.23 -15.40
CA SER A 36 -0.62 4.52 -14.31
C SER A 36 -2.12 4.86 -14.26
N SER A 37 -2.87 4.12 -13.46
CA SER A 37 -4.28 4.37 -13.18
C SER A 37 -4.64 3.86 -11.78
N LEU A 38 -5.53 4.59 -11.11
CA LEU A 38 -6.10 4.22 -9.83
C LEU A 38 -7.56 4.65 -9.83
N LYS A 39 -8.46 3.69 -9.65
CA LYS A 39 -9.90 3.90 -9.75
C LYS A 39 -10.61 3.28 -8.56
N VAL A 40 -11.37 4.11 -7.84
CA VAL A 40 -12.30 3.69 -6.78
C VAL A 40 -13.67 3.49 -7.41
N LYS A 41 -14.32 2.38 -7.09
CA LYS A 41 -15.66 2.02 -7.58
C LYS A 41 -16.54 1.67 -6.40
N GLY A 42 -17.72 2.27 -6.35
CA GLY A 42 -18.74 1.95 -5.37
C GLY A 42 -20.10 1.86 -6.04
N THR A 43 -21.06 1.36 -5.29
CA THR A 43 -22.44 1.24 -5.76
C THR A 43 -23.37 1.85 -4.72
N THR A 44 -24.52 2.34 -5.17
CA THR A 44 -25.64 2.71 -4.32
C THR A 44 -26.77 1.71 -4.52
N ASN A 45 -27.85 1.85 -3.77
CA ASN A 45 -29.08 1.11 -4.05
C ASN A 45 -29.77 1.51 -5.38
N VAL A 46 -29.28 2.55 -6.10
CA VAL A 46 -29.89 3.05 -7.35
C VAL A 46 -28.95 2.94 -8.55
N SER A 47 -27.66 3.24 -8.38
CA SER A 47 -26.67 3.29 -9.46
C SER A 47 -25.23 3.11 -8.97
N ASP A 48 -24.32 2.87 -9.91
CA ASP A 48 -22.89 2.75 -9.67
C ASP A 48 -22.20 4.11 -9.79
N PHE A 49 -21.07 4.27 -9.11
CA PHE A 49 -20.21 5.44 -9.25
C PHE A 49 -18.74 5.04 -9.27
N SER A 50 -17.89 5.92 -9.80
CA SER A 50 -16.45 5.72 -9.74
C SER A 50 -15.70 7.02 -9.64
N CYS A 51 -14.61 7.01 -8.87
CA CYS A 51 -13.68 8.12 -8.71
C CYS A 51 -12.31 7.73 -9.26
N VAL A 52 -11.74 8.57 -10.12
CA VAL A 52 -10.42 8.36 -10.74
C VAL A 52 -9.40 9.30 -10.09
N PHE A 53 -8.28 8.77 -9.63
CA PHE A 53 -7.21 9.57 -9.07
C PHE A 53 -6.39 10.24 -10.18
N ASN A 54 -6.06 11.52 -10.02
CA ASN A 54 -5.16 12.24 -10.91
C ASN A 54 -3.70 11.80 -10.68
N ILE A 55 -3.21 10.88 -11.50
CA ILE A 55 -1.86 10.29 -11.41
C ILE A 55 -0.74 11.34 -11.44
N ASN A 56 -0.95 12.48 -12.12
CA ASN A 56 0.05 13.54 -12.16
C ASN A 56 0.23 14.27 -10.82
N LYS A 57 -0.63 13.98 -9.84
CA LYS A 57 -0.58 14.56 -8.49
C LYS A 57 0.14 13.67 -7.47
N PHE A 58 0.65 12.50 -7.88
CA PHE A 58 1.55 11.72 -7.02
C PHE A 58 2.77 12.55 -6.62
N LYS A 59 3.09 12.52 -5.32
CA LYS A 59 4.31 13.11 -4.77
C LYS A 59 5.50 12.20 -5.12
N ASN A 60 6.03 12.37 -6.33
CA ASN A 60 7.24 11.71 -6.79
C ASN A 60 8.51 12.53 -6.42
N PRO A 61 9.67 11.88 -6.24
CA PRO A 61 9.87 10.44 -6.15
C PRO A 61 9.48 9.89 -4.76
N ILE A 62 9.08 8.63 -4.72
CA ILE A 62 8.76 7.90 -3.50
C ILE A 62 10.03 7.22 -3.01
N GLN A 63 10.44 7.51 -1.78
CA GLN A 63 11.57 6.86 -1.15
C GLN A 63 11.18 5.45 -0.69
N VAL A 64 12.01 4.48 -1.04
CA VAL A 64 11.81 3.07 -0.71
C VAL A 64 13.00 2.60 0.10
N PHE A 65 12.74 2.17 1.33
CA PHE A 65 13.73 1.51 2.17
C PHE A 65 13.27 0.09 2.42
N TYR A 66 14.13 -0.90 2.18
CA TYR A 66 13.74 -2.29 2.31
C TYR A 66 14.91 -3.19 2.70
N HIS A 67 14.62 -4.36 3.23
CA HIS A 67 15.58 -5.43 3.44
C HIS A 67 14.95 -6.77 3.08
N VAL A 68 15.77 -7.79 2.94
CA VAL A 68 15.30 -9.15 2.68
C VAL A 68 15.42 -9.96 3.97
N GLU A 69 14.31 -10.53 4.41
CA GLU A 69 14.22 -11.34 5.62
C GLU A 69 13.37 -12.59 5.31
N ASN A 70 13.89 -13.79 5.60
CA ASN A 70 13.15 -15.05 5.43
C ASN A 70 12.49 -15.25 4.05
N GLY A 71 13.18 -14.82 2.98
CA GLY A 71 12.66 -14.91 1.60
C GLY A 71 11.60 -13.87 1.24
N LYS A 72 11.35 -12.89 2.12
CA LYS A 72 10.41 -11.78 1.93
C LYS A 72 11.16 -10.47 1.73
N ILE A 73 10.56 -9.55 1.00
CA ILE A 73 11.03 -8.16 0.95
C ILE A 73 10.22 -7.38 1.98
N VAL A 74 10.89 -6.87 3.01
CA VAL A 74 10.27 -6.09 4.10
C VAL A 74 10.61 -4.62 3.90
N PHE A 75 9.60 -3.77 3.94
CA PHE A 75 9.69 -2.35 3.64
C PHE A 75 9.63 -1.52 4.93
N ASN A 76 10.53 -0.57 5.04
CA ASN A 76 10.63 0.36 6.16
C ASN A 76 10.14 1.74 5.69
N LYS A 77 9.05 2.25 6.29
CA LYS A 77 8.53 3.61 6.03
C LYS A 77 8.28 3.94 4.55
N THR A 78 7.99 2.95 3.72
CA THR A 78 7.64 3.16 2.31
C THR A 78 6.15 3.44 2.22
N ALA A 79 5.80 4.68 1.87
CA ALA A 79 4.42 5.15 1.87
C ALA A 79 4.03 5.76 0.52
N LEU A 80 2.84 5.42 0.06
CA LEU A 80 2.14 6.08 -1.04
C LEU A 80 1.06 6.98 -0.45
N VAL A 81 1.15 8.28 -0.73
CA VAL A 81 0.19 9.28 -0.24
C VAL A 81 -0.72 9.73 -1.37
N LEU A 82 -2.02 9.68 -1.14
CA LEU A 82 -3.06 10.11 -2.06
C LEU A 82 -3.78 11.30 -1.44
N GLU A 83 -3.73 12.46 -2.09
CA GLU A 83 -4.54 13.61 -1.69
C GLU A 83 -6.00 13.37 -2.09
N ASN A 84 -6.93 13.55 -1.15
CA ASN A 84 -8.35 13.22 -1.37
C ASN A 84 -9.00 14.11 -2.44
N ASP A 85 -8.52 15.35 -2.59
CA ASP A 85 -9.01 16.31 -3.58
C ASP A 85 -8.55 15.99 -5.02
N CYS A 86 -7.62 15.05 -5.18
CA CYS A 86 -7.13 14.60 -6.48
C CYS A 86 -7.98 13.47 -7.09
N PHE A 87 -9.04 13.04 -6.41
CA PHE A 87 -10.04 12.12 -6.96
C PHE A 87 -11.17 12.87 -7.67
N ASP A 88 -11.43 12.48 -8.92
CA ASP A 88 -12.59 12.95 -9.68
C ASP A 88 -13.63 11.84 -9.85
N CYS A 89 -14.81 12.05 -9.27
CA CYS A 89 -15.97 11.16 -9.35
C CYS A 89 -16.98 11.57 -10.44
N GLY A 90 -16.61 12.46 -11.35
CA GLY A 90 -17.38 12.85 -12.53
C GLY A 90 -18.38 13.99 -12.30
N GLY A 91 -18.51 14.51 -11.08
CA GLY A 91 -19.41 15.63 -10.79
C GLY A 91 -19.19 16.26 -9.42
N ARG A 92 -19.33 17.59 -9.35
CA ARG A 92 -19.04 18.38 -8.13
C ARG A 92 -19.79 17.89 -6.89
N ALA A 93 -21.06 17.52 -7.03
CA ALA A 93 -21.86 17.03 -5.91
C ALA A 93 -21.31 15.69 -5.36
N ILE A 94 -20.95 14.77 -6.25
CA ILE A 94 -20.38 13.46 -5.87
C ILE A 94 -18.99 13.64 -5.28
N ASN A 95 -18.16 14.52 -5.84
CA ASN A 95 -16.83 14.83 -5.31
C ASN A 95 -16.92 15.38 -3.87
N ASN A 96 -17.88 16.27 -3.62
CA ASN A 96 -18.12 16.79 -2.26
C ASN A 96 -18.57 15.68 -1.30
N ASP A 97 -19.43 14.77 -1.73
CA ASP A 97 -19.87 13.65 -0.89
C ASP A 97 -18.72 12.68 -0.60
N PHE A 98 -17.88 12.38 -1.61
CA PHE A 98 -16.67 11.57 -1.44
C PHE A 98 -15.71 12.20 -0.41
N GLN A 99 -15.44 13.51 -0.52
CA GLN A 99 -14.59 14.21 0.44
C GLN A 99 -15.15 14.20 1.87
N LYS A 100 -16.48 14.32 2.02
CA LYS A 100 -17.16 14.22 3.31
C LYS A 100 -17.04 12.84 3.93
N ILE A 101 -17.25 11.79 3.14
CA ILE A 101 -17.07 10.39 3.59
C ILE A 101 -15.65 10.19 4.11
N LEU A 102 -14.64 10.69 3.39
CA LEU A 102 -13.24 10.60 3.81
C LEU A 102 -12.85 11.56 4.95
N LYS A 103 -13.78 12.39 5.44
CA LYS A 103 -13.53 13.43 6.46
C LYS A 103 -12.35 14.34 6.07
N SER A 104 -12.32 14.75 4.80
CA SER A 104 -11.15 15.40 4.17
C SER A 104 -10.73 16.72 4.81
N ASP A 105 -11.65 17.45 5.42
CA ASP A 105 -11.34 18.69 6.15
C ASP A 105 -10.34 18.45 7.31
N LYS A 106 -10.40 17.26 7.92
CA LYS A 106 -9.49 16.85 9.01
C LYS A 106 -8.40 15.90 8.54
N TYR A 107 -8.70 15.04 7.57
CA TYR A 107 -7.80 14.02 7.05
C TYR A 107 -7.71 14.15 5.53
N PRO A 108 -6.92 15.11 5.01
CA PRO A 108 -6.92 15.45 3.58
C PRO A 108 -6.31 14.39 2.67
N GLN A 109 -5.69 13.36 3.26
CA GLN A 109 -4.94 12.34 2.56
C GLN A 109 -5.31 10.92 3.02
N ILE A 110 -5.21 9.98 2.08
CA ILE A 110 -5.14 8.53 2.34
C ILE A 110 -3.68 8.12 2.24
N THR A 111 -3.19 7.34 3.21
CA THR A 111 -1.80 6.87 3.21
C THR A 111 -1.74 5.35 3.15
N LEU A 112 -1.02 4.82 2.17
CA LEU A 112 -0.78 3.38 2.02
C LEU A 112 0.67 3.08 2.38
N PHE A 113 0.89 2.31 3.43
CA PHE A 113 2.21 1.84 3.83
C PHE A 113 2.44 0.43 3.28
N LEU A 114 3.44 0.29 2.41
CA LEU A 114 3.90 -1.03 1.97
C LEU A 114 4.71 -1.67 3.11
N LYS A 115 4.33 -2.88 3.54
CA LYS A 115 4.99 -3.58 4.66
C LYS A 115 5.87 -4.72 4.20
N GLU A 116 5.31 -5.63 3.41
CA GLU A 116 6.04 -6.78 2.89
C GLU A 116 5.53 -7.19 1.52
N ILE A 117 6.42 -7.77 0.72
CA ILE A 117 6.08 -8.51 -0.49
C ILE A 117 6.62 -9.93 -0.34
N ASN A 118 5.71 -10.89 -0.52
CA ASN A 118 6.02 -12.32 -0.48
C ASN A 118 5.75 -12.91 -1.87
N GLN A 119 6.68 -13.72 -2.39
CA GLN A 119 6.41 -14.47 -3.62
C GLN A 119 5.32 -15.50 -3.38
N THR A 120 4.39 -15.65 -4.32
CA THR A 120 3.43 -16.76 -4.31
C THR A 120 4.02 -17.97 -5.02
N GLU A 121 3.47 -19.16 -4.75
CA GLU A 121 3.92 -20.43 -5.33
C GLU A 121 3.94 -20.43 -6.87
N ASN A 122 3.14 -19.58 -7.51
CA ASN A 122 3.02 -19.50 -8.96
C ASN A 122 4.04 -18.58 -9.66
N MET A 123 5.00 -17.99 -8.92
CA MET A 123 6.12 -17.13 -9.37
C MET A 123 5.78 -15.87 -10.22
N ARG A 124 4.54 -15.71 -10.69
CA ARG A 124 4.05 -14.57 -11.50
C ARG A 124 3.24 -13.55 -10.71
N ASP A 125 2.67 -13.99 -9.60
CA ASP A 125 1.89 -13.16 -8.69
C ASP A 125 2.67 -13.03 -7.37
N VAL A 126 2.59 -11.87 -6.74
CA VAL A 126 3.17 -11.64 -5.41
C VAL A 126 2.07 -11.20 -4.46
N GLN A 127 2.19 -11.56 -3.20
CA GLN A 127 1.31 -11.10 -2.15
C GLN A 127 1.91 -9.85 -1.52
N ALA A 128 1.28 -8.70 -1.70
CA ALA A 128 1.66 -7.46 -1.02
C ALA A 128 0.85 -7.34 0.28
N SER A 129 1.53 -7.17 1.42
CA SER A 129 0.89 -6.77 2.68
C SER A 129 1.06 -5.27 2.87
N ILE A 130 -0.04 -4.57 3.11
CA ILE A 130 -0.06 -3.12 3.24
C ILE A 130 -0.90 -2.68 4.44
N ASN A 131 -0.64 -1.47 4.94
CA ASN A 131 -1.56 -0.74 5.78
C ASN A 131 -2.16 0.42 5.01
N ILE A 132 -3.45 0.62 5.14
CA ILE A 132 -4.13 1.76 4.57
C ILE A 132 -4.72 2.54 5.72
N GLU A 133 -4.35 3.81 5.81
CA GLU A 133 -4.92 4.76 6.75
C GLU A 133 -5.92 5.66 6.01
N ILE A 134 -7.18 5.63 6.45
CA ILE A 134 -8.27 6.47 5.95
C ILE A 134 -8.96 7.12 7.13
N ALA A 135 -9.09 8.45 7.10
CA ALA A 135 -9.77 9.23 8.14
C ALA A 135 -9.26 8.96 9.58
N GLY A 136 -7.96 8.67 9.73
CA GLY A 136 -7.29 8.38 10.99
C GLY A 136 -7.51 6.95 11.52
N VAL A 137 -8.12 6.06 10.73
CA VAL A 137 -8.25 4.63 11.05
C VAL A 137 -7.37 3.83 10.08
N THR A 138 -6.59 2.90 10.62
CA THR A 138 -5.66 2.07 9.85
C THR A 138 -6.15 0.63 9.78
N GLN A 139 -6.14 0.05 8.58
CA GLN A 139 -6.48 -1.35 8.35
C GLN A 139 -5.37 -2.09 7.59
N ASP A 140 -5.16 -3.36 7.93
CA ASP A 140 -4.21 -4.26 7.28
C ASP A 140 -4.86 -5.00 6.10
N TYR A 141 -4.19 -5.03 4.95
CA TYR A 141 -4.63 -5.82 3.78
C TYR A 141 -3.50 -6.68 3.24
N LYS A 142 -3.89 -7.84 2.71
CA LYS A 142 -3.05 -8.69 1.86
C LYS A 142 -3.65 -8.70 0.46
N ILE A 143 -2.95 -8.09 -0.50
CA ILE A 143 -3.41 -7.91 -1.87
C ILE A 143 -2.61 -8.81 -2.81
N PRO A 144 -3.25 -9.72 -3.56
CA PRO A 144 -2.58 -10.42 -4.64
C PRO A 144 -2.31 -9.41 -5.78
N VAL A 145 -1.06 -9.23 -6.16
CA VAL A 145 -0.67 -8.30 -7.22
C VAL A 145 0.11 -9.01 -8.31
N LYS A 146 -0.20 -8.66 -9.55
CA LYS A 146 0.52 -9.14 -10.72
C LYS A 146 1.68 -8.19 -10.99
N VAL A 147 2.86 -8.75 -11.19
CA VAL A 147 4.07 -7.96 -11.46
C VAL A 147 4.67 -8.40 -12.78
N LYS A 148 4.86 -7.45 -13.70
CA LYS A 148 5.58 -7.66 -14.96
C LYS A 148 6.76 -6.70 -15.01
N LYS A 149 7.95 -7.26 -15.19
CA LYS A 149 9.17 -6.47 -15.35
C LYS A 149 9.58 -6.47 -16.82
N SER A 150 9.70 -5.27 -17.40
CA SER A 150 10.42 -5.05 -18.65
C SER A 150 11.55 -4.05 -18.40
N ASN A 151 11.46 -2.84 -18.94
CA ASN A 151 12.31 -1.70 -18.58
C ASN A 151 11.80 -1.01 -17.31
N ASP A 152 10.48 -0.89 -17.19
CA ASP A 152 9.77 -0.37 -16.02
C ASP A 152 9.06 -1.55 -15.32
N LEU A 153 8.61 -1.32 -14.07
CA LEU A 153 7.86 -2.28 -13.29
C LEU A 153 6.36 -2.00 -13.44
N PHE A 154 5.62 -2.92 -14.06
CA PHE A 154 4.16 -2.85 -14.15
C PHE A 154 3.54 -3.69 -13.05
N ILE A 155 2.77 -3.04 -12.16
CA ILE A 155 2.07 -3.66 -11.04
C ILE A 155 0.58 -3.45 -11.23
N SER A 156 -0.21 -4.51 -11.12
CA SER A 156 -1.67 -4.39 -11.18
C SER A 156 -2.37 -5.29 -10.19
N GLY A 157 -3.51 -4.85 -9.67
CA GLY A 157 -4.36 -5.63 -8.80
C GLY A 157 -5.66 -4.91 -8.51
N ASP A 158 -6.48 -5.58 -7.71
CA ASP A 158 -7.71 -5.05 -7.16
C ASP A 158 -7.74 -5.26 -5.65
N LEU A 159 -8.42 -4.35 -4.95
CA LEU A 159 -8.62 -4.39 -3.52
C LEU A 159 -10.09 -4.11 -3.22
N VAL A 160 -10.64 -4.87 -2.27
CA VAL A 160 -11.97 -4.61 -1.71
C VAL A 160 -11.81 -4.11 -0.29
N ILE A 161 -12.41 -2.97 0.02
CA ILE A 161 -12.50 -2.42 1.38
C ILE A 161 -13.96 -2.27 1.79
N ARG A 162 -14.19 -2.16 3.09
CA ARG A 162 -15.50 -1.80 3.67
C ARG A 162 -15.41 -0.45 4.33
N LEU A 163 -16.42 0.40 4.12
CA LEU A 163 -16.50 1.70 4.79
C LEU A 163 -16.62 1.56 6.31
N SER A 164 -17.34 0.52 6.75
CA SER A 164 -17.52 0.17 8.16
C SER A 164 -16.22 -0.18 8.89
N ASP A 165 -15.24 -0.81 8.22
CA ASP A 165 -13.92 -1.10 8.81
C ASP A 165 -13.17 0.19 9.21
N TYR A 166 -13.50 1.32 8.58
CA TYR A 166 -12.91 2.63 8.86
C TYR A 166 -13.82 3.56 9.67
N ASN A 167 -14.96 3.06 10.17
CA ASN A 167 -15.98 3.88 10.84
C ASN A 167 -16.40 5.10 9.99
N LEU A 168 -16.56 4.87 8.68
CA LEU A 168 -17.02 5.89 7.74
C LEU A 168 -18.52 5.79 7.58
N GLU A 169 -19.19 6.93 7.77
CA GLU A 169 -20.63 7.04 7.58
C GLU A 169 -20.95 7.44 6.14
N THR A 170 -21.93 6.77 5.55
CA THR A 170 -22.39 7.12 4.20
C THR A 170 -23.46 8.21 4.27
N PRO A 171 -23.35 9.29 3.47
CA PRO A 171 -24.38 10.31 3.43
C PRO A 171 -25.66 9.71 2.86
N LYS A 172 -26.75 9.82 3.62
CA LYS A 172 -28.11 9.53 3.13
C LYS A 172 -28.58 10.69 2.26
N LYS A 173 -29.07 10.41 1.05
CA LYS A 173 -29.69 11.42 0.17
C LYS A 173 -31.17 11.12 -0.01
N LEU A 174 -31.92 12.14 -0.44
CA LEU A 174 -33.36 12.06 -0.69
C LEU A 174 -34.12 11.42 0.49
N PHE A 175 -33.97 11.97 1.70
CA PHE A 175 -34.60 11.46 2.92
C PHE A 175 -34.32 9.98 3.23
N GLY A 176 -33.17 9.45 2.80
CA GLY A 176 -32.77 8.06 3.04
C GLY A 176 -33.08 7.09 1.90
N LEU A 177 -33.64 7.58 0.78
CA LEU A 177 -33.91 6.76 -0.39
C LEU A 177 -32.65 6.35 -1.16
N ILE A 178 -31.53 7.07 -0.99
CA ILE A 178 -30.26 6.69 -1.60
C ILE A 178 -29.22 6.45 -0.50
N SER A 179 -28.61 5.26 -0.54
CA SER A 179 -27.53 4.83 0.33
C SER A 179 -26.39 4.21 -0.47
N ILE A 180 -25.15 4.49 -0.05
CA ILE A 180 -23.94 3.87 -0.61
C ILE A 180 -23.75 2.50 0.04
N ASN A 181 -23.43 1.49 -0.77
CA ASN A 181 -23.07 0.17 -0.31
C ASN A 181 -21.72 0.21 0.42
N ASP A 182 -21.63 -0.56 1.50
CA ASP A 182 -20.45 -0.63 2.36
C ASP A 182 -19.20 -1.11 1.61
N ILE A 183 -19.37 -1.93 0.56
CA ILE A 183 -18.29 -2.50 -0.22
C ILE A 183 -17.80 -1.50 -1.28
N ILE A 184 -16.51 -1.17 -1.22
CA ILE A 184 -15.81 -0.35 -2.20
C ILE A 184 -14.71 -1.18 -2.86
N LYS A 185 -14.65 -1.12 -4.20
CA LYS A 185 -13.61 -1.78 -5.00
C LYS A 185 -12.60 -0.75 -5.49
N ILE A 186 -11.33 -1.12 -5.47
CA ILE A 186 -10.22 -0.27 -5.89
C ILE A 186 -9.44 -1.05 -6.94
N ASP A 187 -9.40 -0.54 -8.16
CA ASP A 187 -8.59 -1.10 -9.23
C ASP A 187 -7.36 -0.22 -9.46
N PHE A 188 -6.18 -0.83 -9.58
CA PHE A 188 -4.96 -0.10 -9.85
C PHE A 188 -4.09 -0.78 -10.90
N GLN A 189 -3.43 0.05 -11.69
CA GLN A 189 -2.36 -0.33 -12.61
C GLN A 189 -1.27 0.72 -12.48
N LEU A 190 -0.12 0.36 -11.91
CA LEU A 190 0.98 1.27 -11.65
C LEU A 190 2.15 0.90 -12.55
N LEU A 191 2.61 1.86 -13.35
CA LEU A 191 3.86 1.74 -14.08
C LEU A 191 4.92 2.56 -13.34
N ILE A 192 5.87 1.85 -12.73
CA ILE A 192 6.84 2.37 -11.78
C ILE A 192 8.24 2.30 -12.41
N ARG A 193 9.00 3.38 -12.28
CA ARG A 193 10.40 3.45 -12.73
C ARG A 193 11.32 3.77 -11.57
N GLU A 194 12.43 3.06 -11.47
CA GLU A 194 13.52 3.39 -10.54
C GLU A 194 14.25 4.64 -11.05
N LYS A 195 14.51 5.60 -10.15
CA LYS A 195 15.14 6.88 -10.47
C LYS A 195 16.61 6.89 -10.05
#